data_AF-A0A7S2GT87-F1
#
_entry.id   AF-A0A7S2GT87-F1
#
_cell.length_a   1.000
_cell.length_b   1.000
_cell.length_c   1.000
_cell.angle_alpha   90.00
_cell.angle_beta   90.00
_cell.angle_gamma   90.00
#
_symmetry.space_group_name_H-M   'P 1'
#
loop_
_entity.id
_entity.type
_entity.pdbx_description
1 polymer ?
#
loop_
_entity_poly.entity_id
_entity_poly.type
_entity_poly.pdbx_seq_one_letter_code
_entity_poly.pdbx_strand_id
1 'polypeptide(L)'
;KKRIHVQSNDVFRRPRFYGCSGRQTYHSLTHNMNSFLENTPTPHAPSAWHLLFDNVNTDERLRYDTSGGEQLGGVKGVARESNFEGSLVICSHGDFEVIRNAVQNGDILLSKEMTVAAAVRNSNPPVIVPLYASGTAKVKGSDAAGDQARMLANILEQWESKAAPTHGKIISVSSDHDSTNGKTQSSMFRRDMAAGRRREICAKLILFD
;
A
#
# COMPACT_ATOMS: atom_id res chain seq x y z
N LYS A 1 36.85 3.91 8.54
CA LYS A 1 35.49 4.52 8.42
C LYS A 1 34.61 3.60 7.56
N LYS A 2 33.88 2.65 8.16
CA LYS A 2 32.90 1.82 7.45
C LYS A 2 31.64 2.67 7.23
N ARG A 3 31.31 2.98 5.98
CA ARG A 3 29.98 3.48 5.61
C ARG A 3 29.00 2.35 5.87
N ILE A 4 28.16 2.50 6.90
CA ILE A 4 26.98 1.66 7.08
C ILE A 4 26.05 2.00 5.92
N HIS A 5 25.97 1.08 4.97
CA HIS A 5 24.97 1.11 3.92
C HIS A 5 23.65 0.74 4.60
N VAL A 6 22.85 1.75 4.99
CA VAL A 6 21.45 1.53 5.36
C VAL A 6 20.74 1.19 4.04
N GLN A 7 20.67 -0.09 3.70
CA GLN A 7 19.64 -0.57 2.76
C GLN A 7 18.31 -0.19 3.41
N SER A 8 17.63 0.83 2.89
CA SER A 8 16.35 1.24 3.46
C SER A 8 15.34 0.11 3.22
N ASN A 9 14.93 -0.57 4.28
CA ASN A 9 13.81 -1.52 4.30
C ASN A 9 12.43 -0.83 4.11
N ASP A 10 12.43 0.44 3.72
CA ASP A 10 11.25 1.25 3.49
C ASP A 10 10.72 1.04 2.08
N VAL A 11 9.39 1.05 1.94
CA VAL A 11 8.70 1.06 0.63
C VAL A 11 8.93 2.39 -0.12
N PHE A 12 9.58 3.36 0.52
CA PHE A 12 9.74 4.72 0.03
C PHE A 12 11.15 5.24 0.23
N ARG A 13 11.50 6.30 -0.51
CA ARG A 13 12.79 7.01 -0.35
C ARG A 13 12.94 7.72 1.00
N ARG A 14 11.84 7.90 1.73
CA ARG A 14 11.75 8.50 3.07
C ARG A 14 10.78 7.66 3.90
N PRO A 15 10.86 7.66 5.24
CA PRO A 15 9.79 7.13 6.08
C PRO A 15 8.45 7.74 5.66
N ARG A 16 7.45 6.91 5.38
CA ARG A 16 6.10 7.37 5.01
C ARG A 16 5.09 6.65 5.88
N PHE A 17 4.02 7.35 6.24
CA PHE A 17 2.97 6.84 7.10
C PHE A 17 1.77 6.31 6.33
N TYR A 18 1.14 5.26 6.83
CA TYR A 18 -0.12 4.73 6.30
C TYR A 18 -1.27 5.58 6.82
N GLY A 19 -2.31 5.78 5.99
CA GLY A 19 -3.53 6.44 6.44
C GLY A 19 -4.20 5.70 7.59
N CYS A 20 -3.88 4.40 7.76
CA CYS A 20 -4.44 3.55 8.82
C CYS A 20 -3.41 2.84 9.72
N SER A 21 -2.09 3.18 9.75
CA SER A 21 -1.08 2.58 10.67
C SER A 21 0.38 2.99 10.39
N GLY A 22 1.03 3.73 11.31
CA GLY A 22 2.50 3.73 11.47
C GLY A 22 3.34 3.98 10.22
N ARG A 23 4.66 3.74 10.32
CA ARG A 23 5.60 3.82 9.18
C ARG A 23 5.50 2.58 8.31
N GLN A 24 5.50 2.75 6.98
CA GLN A 24 5.48 1.62 6.05
C GLN A 24 6.89 1.09 5.75
N THR A 25 7.06 -0.22 5.97
CA THR A 25 8.25 -0.98 5.61
C THR A 25 7.83 -2.19 4.76
N TYR A 26 8.79 -2.85 4.12
CA TYR A 26 8.51 -4.13 3.46
C TYR A 26 7.96 -5.18 4.43
N HIS A 27 8.40 -5.13 5.69
CA HIS A 27 7.91 -6.03 6.73
C HIS A 27 6.43 -5.79 7.04
N SER A 28 6.00 -4.54 7.23
CA SER A 28 4.59 -4.25 7.51
C SER A 28 3.68 -4.53 6.31
N LEU A 29 4.17 -4.30 5.08
CA LEU A 29 3.44 -4.70 3.87
C LEU A 29 3.27 -6.22 3.77
N THR A 30 4.34 -6.99 4.03
CA THR A 30 4.29 -8.46 4.02
C THR A 30 3.34 -8.99 5.09
N HIS A 31 3.43 -8.44 6.30
CA HIS A 31 2.57 -8.83 7.41
C HIS A 31 1.09 -8.62 7.08
N ASN A 32 0.73 -7.44 6.55
CA ASN A 32 -0.64 -7.15 6.15
C ASN A 32 -1.13 -8.09 5.05
N MET A 33 -0.31 -8.31 4.01
CA MET A 33 -0.68 -9.22 2.92
C MET A 33 -0.92 -10.65 3.44
N ASN A 34 -0.05 -11.16 4.31
CA ASN A 34 -0.18 -12.50 4.88
C ASN A 34 -1.42 -12.62 5.79
N SER A 35 -1.68 -11.63 6.65
CA SER A 35 -2.81 -11.70 7.58
C SER A 35 -4.16 -11.79 6.86
N PHE A 36 -4.29 -11.13 5.71
CA PHE A 36 -5.49 -11.29 4.88
C PHE A 36 -5.49 -12.62 4.12
N LEU A 37 -4.36 -13.02 3.52
CA LEU A 37 -4.28 -14.25 2.72
C LEU A 37 -4.45 -15.52 3.55
N GLU A 38 -3.99 -15.56 4.80
CA GLU A 38 -4.19 -16.67 5.73
C GLU A 38 -5.67 -17.01 5.94
N ASN A 39 -6.54 -15.99 5.83
CA ASN A 39 -7.99 -16.14 5.98
C ASN A 39 -8.71 -16.35 4.64
N THR A 40 -7.98 -16.42 3.51
CA THR A 40 -8.57 -16.70 2.20
C THR A 40 -8.42 -18.18 1.84
N PRO A 41 -9.48 -18.84 1.33
CA PRO A 41 -9.38 -20.21 0.88
C PRO A 41 -8.31 -20.35 -0.21
N THR A 42 -7.31 -21.20 0.00
CA THR A 42 -6.30 -21.52 -1.02
C THR A 42 -7.01 -22.13 -2.23
N PRO A 43 -6.78 -21.61 -3.44
CA PRO A 43 -7.43 -22.14 -4.63
C PRO A 43 -6.92 -23.55 -4.95
N HIS A 44 -7.74 -24.36 -5.62
CA HIS A 44 -7.36 -25.73 -6.00
C HIS A 44 -6.30 -25.77 -7.11
N ALA A 45 -6.15 -24.65 -7.83
CA ALA A 45 -5.13 -24.43 -8.85
C ALA A 45 -4.69 -22.95 -8.86
N PRO A 46 -3.57 -22.58 -9.52
CA PRO A 46 -3.14 -21.19 -9.58
C PRO A 46 -4.19 -20.27 -10.22
N SER A 47 -4.77 -19.38 -9.42
CA SER A 47 -5.78 -18.42 -9.88
C SER A 47 -5.14 -17.13 -10.42
N ALA A 48 -5.85 -16.48 -11.34
CA ALA A 48 -5.53 -15.13 -11.77
C ALA A 48 -6.01 -14.09 -10.74
N TRP A 49 -5.15 -13.12 -10.42
CA TRP A 49 -5.48 -11.98 -9.56
C TRP A 49 -5.41 -10.66 -10.32
N HIS A 50 -6.16 -9.68 -9.86
CA HIS A 50 -6.21 -8.32 -10.39
C HIS A 50 -5.89 -7.33 -9.27
N LEU A 51 -4.92 -6.45 -9.46
CA LEU A 51 -4.68 -5.35 -8.53
C LEU A 51 -5.59 -4.19 -8.90
N LEU A 52 -6.46 -3.78 -7.99
CA LEU A 52 -7.25 -2.57 -8.11
C LEU A 52 -6.62 -1.51 -7.21
N PHE A 53 -6.55 -0.27 -7.68
CA PHE A 53 -6.19 0.85 -6.83
C PHE A 53 -7.00 2.09 -7.17
N ASP A 54 -7.20 2.94 -6.17
CA ASP A 54 -7.91 4.21 -6.33
C ASP A 54 -7.54 5.20 -5.22
N ASN A 55 -7.95 6.46 -5.36
CA ASN A 55 -7.82 7.49 -4.34
C ASN A 55 -9.19 7.83 -3.75
N VAL A 56 -9.34 7.68 -2.43
CA VAL A 56 -10.58 8.02 -1.72
C VAL A 56 -10.40 9.26 -0.86
N ASN A 57 -11.38 10.15 -0.86
CA ASN A 57 -11.38 11.30 0.05
C ASN A 57 -11.47 10.81 1.50
N THR A 58 -10.82 11.55 2.40
CA THR A 58 -10.81 11.26 3.83
C THR A 58 -11.39 12.44 4.61
N ASP A 59 -11.81 12.19 5.85
CA ASP A 59 -12.42 13.20 6.72
C ASP A 59 -11.44 14.26 7.27
N GLU A 60 -10.17 14.25 6.85
CA GLU A 60 -9.12 15.15 7.36
C GLU A 60 -9.03 15.17 8.90
N ARG A 61 -9.10 14.00 9.53
CA ARG A 61 -9.05 13.86 10.99
C ARG A 61 -8.18 12.69 11.43
N LEU A 62 -7.57 12.84 12.61
CA LEU A 62 -6.89 11.74 13.27
C LEU A 62 -7.90 10.79 13.93
N ARG A 63 -7.59 9.50 13.93
CA ARG A 63 -8.33 8.48 14.68
C ARG A 63 -7.34 7.63 15.45
N TYR A 64 -7.75 7.00 16.54
CA TYR A 64 -6.91 6.06 17.27
C TYR A 64 -7.48 4.66 17.12
N ASP A 65 -6.61 3.70 16.79
CA ASP A 65 -6.98 2.30 16.68
C ASP A 65 -6.24 1.47 17.72
N THR A 66 -6.98 0.69 18.48
CA THR A 66 -6.46 -0.23 19.49
C THR A 66 -6.35 -1.66 18.99
N SER A 67 -6.95 -2.00 17.85
CA SER A 67 -7.12 -3.38 17.39
C SER A 67 -5.81 -4.06 16.97
N GLY A 68 -4.79 -3.28 16.63
CA GLY A 68 -3.51 -3.78 16.16
C GLY A 68 -2.37 -3.88 17.18
N GLY A 69 -2.64 -3.63 18.47
CA GLY A 69 -1.59 -3.60 19.52
C GLY A 69 -0.48 -2.57 19.22
N GLU A 70 0.72 -2.76 19.77
CA GLU A 70 1.84 -1.82 19.54
C GLU A 70 2.39 -1.85 18.09
N GLN A 71 2.14 -2.92 17.35
CA GLN A 71 2.66 -3.08 15.98
C GLN A 71 1.77 -2.43 14.92
N LEU A 72 0.45 -2.51 15.09
CA LEU A 72 -0.52 -2.08 14.09
C LEU A 72 -1.56 -1.09 14.64
N GLY A 73 -1.61 -0.88 15.95
CA GLY A 73 -2.43 0.15 16.59
C GLY A 73 -1.84 1.55 16.43
N GLY A 74 -2.44 2.53 17.09
CA GLY A 74 -1.95 3.91 17.12
C GLY A 74 -2.78 4.90 16.30
N VAL A 75 -2.23 6.10 16.15
CA VAL A 75 -2.84 7.23 15.45
C VAL A 75 -2.88 6.99 13.94
N LYS A 76 -4.06 7.21 13.36
CA LYS A 76 -4.44 7.04 11.96
C LYS A 76 -4.81 8.40 11.37
N GLY A 77 -4.89 8.49 10.05
CA GLY A 77 -5.17 9.71 9.32
C GLY A 77 -3.94 10.55 9.03
N VAL A 78 -2.74 10.04 9.35
CA VAL A 78 -1.46 10.71 9.08
C VAL A 78 -1.11 10.55 7.61
N ALA A 79 -0.86 11.67 6.93
CA ALA A 79 -0.45 11.67 5.55
C ALA A 79 0.99 11.21 5.41
N ARG A 80 1.29 10.51 4.32
CA ARG A 80 2.64 10.05 3.99
C ARG A 80 3.65 11.20 3.87
N GLU A 81 3.21 12.41 3.51
CA GLU A 81 4.07 13.59 3.41
C GLU A 81 4.50 14.19 4.76
N SER A 82 4.03 13.64 5.88
CA SER A 82 4.45 14.04 7.23
C SER A 82 5.96 13.83 7.43
N ASN A 83 6.59 14.74 8.18
CA ASN A 83 8.01 14.68 8.55
C ASN A 83 8.25 14.13 9.96
N PHE A 84 7.18 13.81 10.70
CA PHE A 84 7.28 13.20 12.02
C PHE A 84 8.07 11.89 11.97
N GLU A 85 9.04 11.69 12.87
CA GLU A 85 9.84 10.45 12.94
C GLU A 85 9.56 9.63 14.21
N GLY A 86 8.63 10.09 15.05
CA GLY A 86 8.28 9.45 16.32
C GLY A 86 7.27 8.30 16.19
N SER A 87 6.91 7.73 17.35
CA SER A 87 5.86 6.71 17.45
C SER A 87 4.47 7.35 17.32
N LEU A 88 3.57 6.66 16.63
CA LEU A 88 2.15 7.00 16.58
C LEU A 88 1.32 6.23 17.62
N VAL A 89 1.95 5.39 18.44
CA VAL A 89 1.31 4.66 19.53
C VAL A 89 1.31 5.54 20.77
N ILE A 90 0.15 5.63 21.43
CA ILE A 90 -0.04 6.40 22.66
C ILE A 90 -0.16 5.41 23.83
N CYS A 91 0.90 5.30 24.61
CA CYS A 91 0.92 4.47 25.83
C CYS A 91 0.86 5.32 27.11
N SER A 92 1.12 6.62 26.99
CA SER A 92 1.16 7.57 28.10
C SER A 92 0.62 8.94 27.70
N HIS A 93 0.35 9.79 28.69
CA HIS A 93 0.03 11.20 28.43
C HIS A 93 1.18 11.93 27.72
N GLY A 94 2.44 11.57 28.00
CA GLY A 94 3.60 12.13 27.32
C GLY A 94 3.59 11.87 25.80
N ASP A 95 3.22 10.65 25.39
CA ASP A 95 3.10 10.30 23.97
C ASP A 95 2.00 11.11 23.28
N PHE A 96 0.87 11.33 23.96
CA PHE A 96 -0.20 12.19 23.47
C PHE A 96 0.29 13.62 23.24
N GLU A 97 1.02 14.19 24.20
CA GLU A 97 1.58 15.55 24.08
C GLU A 97 2.57 15.66 22.93
N VAL A 98 3.42 14.65 22.70
CA VAL A 98 4.34 14.59 21.55
C VAL A 98 3.58 14.63 20.23
N ILE A 99 2.55 13.80 20.08
CA ILE A 99 1.74 13.75 18.86
C ILE A 99 0.96 15.06 18.68
N ARG A 100 0.35 15.60 19.74
CA ARG A 100 -0.39 16.87 19.69
C ARG A 100 0.53 18.00 19.22
N ASN A 101 1.72 18.12 19.79
CA ASN A 101 2.67 19.15 19.41
C ASN A 101 3.16 18.96 17.97
N ALA A 102 3.38 17.72 17.52
CA ALA A 102 3.76 17.44 16.14
C ALA A 102 2.66 17.83 15.12
N VAL A 103 1.39 17.67 15.48
CA VAL A 103 0.26 18.17 14.67
C VAL A 103 0.26 19.70 14.64
N GLN A 104 0.41 20.35 15.80
CA GLN A 104 0.41 21.81 15.90
C GLN A 104 1.57 22.46 15.14
N ASN A 105 2.74 21.82 15.15
CA ASN A 105 3.94 22.29 14.46
C ASN A 105 3.94 21.96 12.95
N GLY A 106 2.99 21.16 12.47
CA GLY A 106 2.91 20.73 11.07
C GLY A 106 3.86 19.59 10.69
N ASP A 107 4.48 18.92 11.67
CA ASP A 107 5.29 17.72 11.43
C ASP A 107 4.41 16.52 11.06
N ILE A 108 3.22 16.44 11.63
CA ILE A 108 2.14 15.53 11.23
C ILE A 108 1.16 16.30 10.35
N LEU A 109 1.02 15.84 9.11
CA LEU A 109 0.02 16.33 8.17
C LEU A 109 -1.19 15.39 8.16
N LEU A 110 -2.38 15.97 8.07
CA LEU A 110 -3.62 15.21 7.95
C LEU A 110 -3.80 14.74 6.50
N SER A 111 -4.24 13.50 6.36
CA SER A 111 -4.60 12.94 5.06
C SER A 111 -5.84 13.64 4.54
N LYS A 112 -5.82 14.02 3.27
CA LYS A 112 -6.96 14.56 2.51
C LYS A 112 -7.56 13.51 1.60
N GLU A 113 -6.69 12.76 0.94
CA GLU A 113 -7.04 11.56 0.21
C GLU A 113 -6.22 10.37 0.70
N MET A 114 -6.68 9.17 0.38
CA MET A 114 -6.00 7.93 0.67
C MET A 114 -5.95 7.06 -0.58
N THR A 115 -4.75 6.73 -1.01
CA THR A 115 -4.54 5.76 -2.09
C THR A 115 -4.75 4.36 -1.52
N VAL A 116 -5.80 3.68 -1.95
CA VAL A 116 -6.12 2.31 -1.57
C VAL A 116 -5.71 1.33 -2.68
N ALA A 117 -5.31 0.11 -2.30
CA ALA A 117 -5.11 -0.98 -3.24
C ALA A 117 -5.62 -2.31 -2.68
N ALA A 118 -6.23 -3.11 -3.54
CA ALA A 118 -6.75 -4.43 -3.23
C ALA A 118 -6.42 -5.43 -4.34
N ALA A 119 -6.12 -6.67 -3.98
CA ALA A 119 -6.05 -7.76 -4.94
C ALA A 119 -7.39 -8.48 -4.99
N VAL A 120 -7.89 -8.73 -6.19
CA VAL A 120 -9.14 -9.43 -6.45
C VAL A 120 -8.84 -10.72 -7.20
N ARG A 121 -9.22 -11.86 -6.63
CA ARG A 121 -9.11 -13.15 -7.29
C ARG A 121 -10.26 -13.33 -8.26
N ASN A 122 -9.95 -13.85 -9.44
CA ASN A 122 -10.94 -14.26 -10.40
C ASN A 122 -11.56 -15.62 -9.99
N SER A 123 -12.50 -15.57 -9.04
CA SER A 123 -13.24 -16.71 -8.50
C SER A 123 -14.71 -16.37 -8.31
N ASN A 124 -15.56 -17.38 -8.12
CA ASN A 124 -16.96 -17.17 -7.75
C ASN A 124 -17.31 -17.85 -6.40
N PRO A 125 -17.55 -17.10 -5.31
CA PRO A 125 -17.56 -15.63 -5.23
C PRO A 125 -16.15 -15.01 -5.34
N PRO A 126 -16.05 -13.72 -5.70
CA PRO A 126 -14.76 -13.04 -5.78
C PRO A 126 -14.14 -12.93 -4.39
N VAL A 127 -12.86 -13.25 -4.30
CA VAL A 127 -12.07 -13.01 -3.08
C VAL A 127 -11.37 -11.67 -3.22
N ILE A 128 -11.59 -10.78 -2.26
CA ILE A 128 -11.00 -9.44 -2.23
C ILE A 128 -10.06 -9.36 -1.03
N VAL A 129 -8.80 -9.06 -1.30
CA VAL A 129 -7.74 -8.92 -0.31
C VAL A 129 -7.32 -7.45 -0.28
N PRO A 130 -7.64 -6.69 0.78
CA PRO A 130 -7.10 -5.35 0.94
C PRO A 130 -5.59 -5.44 1.16
N LEU A 131 -4.81 -4.78 0.31
CA LEU A 131 -3.35 -4.79 0.41
C LEU A 131 -2.83 -3.51 1.05
N TYR A 132 -3.52 -2.39 0.79
CA TYR A 132 -2.93 -1.09 1.02
C TYR A 132 -3.94 0.08 1.08
N ALA A 133 -3.55 1.17 1.77
CA ALA A 133 -4.30 2.39 2.05
C ALA A 133 -3.39 3.49 2.65
N SER A 134 -2.86 4.39 1.82
CA SER A 134 -1.93 5.43 2.26
C SER A 134 -2.43 6.83 2.03
N GLY A 135 -2.48 7.59 3.12
CA GLY A 135 -2.95 8.97 3.13
C GLY A 135 -1.99 9.93 2.42
N THR A 136 -2.54 10.97 1.79
CA THR A 136 -1.80 12.10 1.24
C THR A 136 -2.40 13.42 1.68
N ALA A 137 -1.54 14.38 2.01
CA ALA A 137 -1.93 15.75 2.29
C ALA A 137 -2.05 16.61 1.01
N LYS A 138 -1.81 16.03 -0.18
CA LYS A 138 -1.76 16.73 -1.47
C LYS A 138 -0.83 17.93 -1.48
N VAL A 139 0.38 17.76 -0.94
CA VAL A 139 1.37 18.85 -0.89
C VAL A 139 1.70 19.33 -2.30
N LYS A 140 1.61 20.65 -2.53
CA LYS A 140 1.89 21.26 -3.83
C LYS A 140 3.33 20.98 -4.25
N GLY A 141 3.53 20.60 -5.51
CA GLY A 141 4.86 20.26 -6.05
C GLY A 141 5.35 18.85 -5.69
N SER A 142 4.54 18.05 -4.98
CA SER A 142 4.83 16.63 -4.77
C SER A 142 4.72 15.81 -6.05
N ASP A 143 5.57 14.80 -6.19
CA ASP A 143 5.48 13.78 -7.25
C ASP A 143 4.48 12.68 -6.84
N ALA A 144 3.21 13.06 -6.70
CA ALA A 144 2.16 12.15 -6.21
C ALA A 144 2.05 10.89 -7.10
N ALA A 145 2.07 11.07 -8.42
CA ALA A 145 1.96 9.95 -9.37
C ALA A 145 3.17 9.02 -9.30
N GLY A 146 4.40 9.56 -9.18
CA GLY A 146 5.61 8.76 -9.06
C GLY A 146 5.74 8.06 -7.71
N ASP A 147 5.32 8.70 -6.61
CA ASP A 147 5.23 8.03 -5.31
C ASP A 147 4.20 6.90 -5.35
N GLN A 148 3.03 7.13 -5.96
CA GLN A 148 2.02 6.09 -6.16
C GLN A 148 2.47 4.94 -7.05
N ALA A 149 3.17 5.22 -8.15
CA ALA A 149 3.74 4.20 -9.01
C ALA A 149 4.77 3.33 -8.27
N ARG A 150 5.61 3.95 -7.43
CA ARG A 150 6.59 3.22 -6.60
C ARG A 150 5.89 2.34 -5.56
N MET A 151 4.84 2.84 -4.92
CA MET A 151 4.04 2.04 -3.97
C MET A 151 3.49 0.78 -4.62
N LEU A 152 2.80 0.94 -5.76
CA LEU A 152 2.19 -0.17 -6.48
C LEU A 152 3.25 -1.14 -7.03
N ALA A 153 4.40 -0.64 -7.51
CA ALA A 153 5.51 -1.49 -7.95
C ALA A 153 6.03 -2.39 -6.81
N ASN A 154 6.19 -1.82 -5.60
CA ASN A 154 6.64 -2.58 -4.44
C ASN A 154 5.59 -3.61 -3.98
N ILE A 155 4.29 -3.30 -4.10
CA ILE A 155 3.22 -4.27 -3.86
C ILE A 155 3.33 -5.44 -4.84
N LEU A 156 3.51 -5.17 -6.13
CA LEU A 156 3.66 -6.20 -7.16
C LEU A 156 4.90 -7.06 -6.93
N GLU A 157 6.03 -6.44 -6.57
CA GLU A 157 7.28 -7.15 -6.24
C GLU A 157 7.12 -8.07 -5.02
N GLN A 158 6.47 -7.58 -3.96
CA GLN A 158 6.19 -8.39 -2.78
C GLN A 158 5.19 -9.52 -3.09
N TRP A 159 4.15 -9.25 -3.87
CA TRP A 159 3.20 -10.28 -4.28
C TRP A 159 3.90 -11.38 -5.08
N GLU A 160 4.66 -11.03 -6.12
CA GLU A 160 5.35 -12.00 -6.98
C GLU A 160 6.34 -12.86 -6.19
N SER A 161 7.01 -12.29 -5.17
CA SER A 161 8.00 -13.02 -4.37
C SER A 161 7.41 -13.83 -3.21
N LYS A 162 6.28 -13.42 -2.62
CA LYS A 162 5.73 -14.02 -1.39
C LYS A 162 4.41 -14.74 -1.60
N ALA A 163 3.48 -14.16 -2.34
CA ALA A 163 2.11 -14.68 -2.49
C ALA A 163 1.95 -15.53 -3.75
N ALA A 164 2.53 -15.11 -4.88
CA ALA A 164 2.34 -15.74 -6.17
C ALA A 164 2.71 -17.23 -6.25
N PRO A 165 3.76 -17.74 -5.56
CA PRO A 165 4.09 -19.16 -5.57
C PRO A 165 2.96 -20.07 -5.05
N THR A 166 2.13 -19.55 -4.14
CA THR A 166 1.06 -20.32 -3.47
C THR A 166 -0.32 -19.93 -4.00
N HIS A 167 -0.56 -18.64 -4.23
CA HIS A 167 -1.90 -18.11 -4.51
C HIS A 167 -2.12 -17.73 -5.97
N GLY A 168 -1.07 -17.68 -6.80
CA GLY A 168 -1.15 -17.25 -8.20
C GLY A 168 -0.81 -15.77 -8.44
N LYS A 169 -0.70 -15.39 -9.71
CA LYS A 169 -0.11 -14.11 -10.11
C LYS A 169 -1.14 -12.99 -10.24
N ILE A 170 -0.72 -11.75 -9.99
CA ILE A 170 -1.43 -10.55 -10.44
C ILE A 170 -1.18 -10.38 -11.95
N ILE A 171 -2.26 -10.35 -12.73
CA ILE A 171 -2.21 -10.36 -14.21
C ILE A 171 -2.67 -9.04 -14.83
N SER A 172 -3.33 -8.20 -14.05
CA SER A 172 -3.69 -6.85 -14.46
C SER A 172 -3.67 -5.90 -13.26
N VAL A 173 -3.50 -4.61 -13.57
CA VAL A 173 -3.64 -3.52 -12.62
C VAL A 173 -4.65 -2.53 -13.19
N SER A 174 -5.67 -2.18 -12.40
CA SER A 174 -6.77 -1.32 -12.84
C SER A 174 -6.99 -0.18 -11.84
N SER A 175 -7.37 1.00 -12.35
CA SER A 175 -7.82 2.15 -11.57
C SER A 175 -8.87 2.92 -12.36
N ASP A 176 -9.40 3.98 -11.75
CA ASP A 176 -10.18 4.97 -12.47
C ASP A 176 -9.29 5.80 -13.45
N HIS A 177 -9.93 6.76 -14.14
CA HIS A 177 -9.28 7.62 -15.12
C HIS A 177 -8.88 9.01 -14.57
N ASP A 178 -8.68 9.17 -13.26
CA ASP A 178 -8.16 10.42 -12.73
C ASP A 178 -6.76 10.73 -13.31
N SER A 179 -6.41 12.02 -13.43
CA SER A 179 -5.17 12.44 -14.08
C SER A 179 -3.88 11.97 -13.37
N THR A 180 -3.90 11.81 -12.05
CA THR A 180 -2.84 11.23 -11.23
C THR A 180 -2.73 9.74 -11.53
N ASN A 181 -3.86 9.03 -11.50
CA ASN A 181 -3.92 7.60 -11.78
C ASN A 181 -3.44 7.26 -13.21
N GLY A 182 -3.82 8.05 -14.21
CA GLY A 182 -3.31 7.92 -15.58
C GLY A 182 -1.80 8.12 -15.68
N LYS A 183 -1.24 9.09 -14.95
CA LYS A 183 0.23 9.30 -14.87
C LYS A 183 0.93 8.16 -14.14
N THR A 184 0.33 7.65 -13.07
CA THR A 184 0.83 6.49 -12.31
C THR A 184 0.91 5.26 -13.19
N GLN A 185 -0.17 4.89 -13.90
CA GLN A 185 -0.17 3.77 -14.83
C GLN A 185 0.88 3.95 -15.92
N SER A 186 0.98 5.15 -16.51
CA SER A 186 2.00 5.47 -17.51
C SER A 186 3.43 5.36 -16.96
N SER A 187 3.64 5.65 -15.69
CA SER A 187 4.95 5.51 -15.05
C SER A 187 5.32 4.04 -14.78
N MET A 188 4.34 3.20 -14.47
CA MET A 188 4.55 1.78 -14.16
C MET A 188 4.68 0.91 -15.42
N PHE A 189 3.79 1.11 -16.39
CA PHE A 189 3.60 0.18 -17.52
C PHE A 189 4.10 0.73 -18.84
N ARG A 190 5.07 1.66 -18.80
CA ARG A 190 5.71 2.30 -19.97
C ARG A 190 6.29 1.32 -21.01
N ARG A 191 6.37 0.02 -20.69
CA ARG A 191 6.61 -1.07 -21.63
C ARG A 191 5.46 -2.06 -21.51
N ASP A 192 4.51 -1.98 -22.43
CA ASP A 192 3.49 -3.01 -22.58
C ASP A 192 4.15 -4.38 -22.77
N MET A 193 3.57 -5.40 -22.15
CA MET A 193 3.95 -6.77 -22.44
C MET A 193 3.62 -7.07 -23.90
N ALA A 194 4.61 -7.55 -24.66
CA ALA A 194 4.41 -7.91 -26.06
C ALA A 194 3.20 -8.84 -26.22
N ALA A 195 2.34 -8.55 -27.21
CA ALA A 195 1.02 -9.17 -27.34
C ALA A 195 1.03 -10.71 -27.36
N GLY A 196 2.09 -11.33 -27.90
CA GLY A 196 2.27 -12.79 -27.91
C GLY A 196 2.45 -13.39 -26.52
N ARG A 197 3.27 -12.76 -25.67
CA ARG A 197 3.55 -13.22 -24.30
C ARG A 197 2.32 -13.07 -23.39
N ARG A 198 1.51 -12.03 -23.62
CA ARG A 198 0.22 -11.86 -22.94
C ARG A 198 -0.74 -13.01 -23.25
N ARG A 199 -0.87 -13.41 -24.52
CA ARG A 199 -1.73 -14.54 -24.91
C ARG A 199 -1.30 -15.86 -24.28
N GLU A 200 -0.01 -16.15 -24.26
CA GLU A 200 0.53 -17.36 -23.64
C GLU A 200 0.27 -17.43 -22.13
N ILE A 201 0.37 -16.31 -21.43
CA ILE A 201 0.08 -16.24 -19.99
C ILE A 201 -1.43 -16.41 -19.76
N CYS A 202 -2.28 -15.68 -20.48
CA CYS A 202 -3.73 -15.81 -20.37
C CYS A 202 -4.22 -17.24 -20.67
N ALA A 203 -3.60 -17.95 -21.61
CA ALA A 203 -3.95 -19.32 -21.95
C ALA A 203 -3.58 -20.36 -20.86
N LYS A 204 -2.66 -20.03 -19.96
CA LYS A 204 -2.23 -20.91 -18.85
C LYS A 204 -2.96 -20.61 -17.54
N LEU A 205 -3.73 -19.52 -17.51
CA LEU A 205 -4.44 -19.09 -16.32
C LEU A 205 -5.86 -19.62 -16.36
N ILE A 206 -6.30 -20.19 -15.25
CA ILE A 206 -7.72 -20.50 -15.06
C ILE A 206 -8.42 -19.17 -14.82
N LEU A 207 -9.26 -18.78 -15.78
CA LEU A 207 -10.01 -17.53 -15.74
C LEU A 207 -11.24 -17.63 -14.81
N PHE A 208 -11.64 -18.82 -14.40
CA PHE A 208 -12.70 -19.02 -13.42
C PHE A 208 -12.39 -20.29 -12.64
N ASP A 209 -12.09 -20.15 -11.35
CA ASP A 209 -12.14 -21.24 -10.37
C ASP A 209 -13.56 -21.32 -9.80
#